data_AF-A0A3M2D4A1-F1
#
_entry.id   AF-A0A3M2D4A1-F1
#
_cell.length_a   1.000
_cell.length_b   1.000
_cell.length_c   1.000
_cell.angle_alpha   90.00
_cell.angle_beta   90.00
_cell.angle_gamma   90.00
#
_symmetry.space_group_name_H-M   'P 1'
#
loop_
_entity.id
_entity.type
_entity.pdbx_description
1 polymer ?
#
loop_
_entity_poly.entity_id
_entity_poly.type
_entity_poly.pdbx_seq_one_letter_code
_entity_poly.pdbx_strand_id
1 'polypeptide(L)'
;MSLLVDNPILNSPFEEPRRYWAYEEGQPVLKEGRRPAGYYLKARRRGPQMAMLEEEFVPLDLVNTIRERVKAWRQRGYPGVTPLTRQLLNHWNSPERERKLFFCQREAAEILIWLVEASPAEKQGISIPKDNGFTRYVCKMATGSGKTVVMGMVIAWQVLNKLANPQDRRFSDAVLLVCPNLTIRERLQVLLPWKPGNYYEKFALIPRGMLERLQQGRFQITNWHLFQPKDDSRSRSVVQRGPESDAAFCRRVLKELGNKQNILVINDEAHHAYRPAPLPEEVREQLSAEE
;
A
#
# COMPACT_ATOMS: atom_id res chain seq x y z
N MET A 1 -6.22 -30.78 -11.08
CA MET A 1 -7.26 -29.83 -10.67
C MET A 1 -8.19 -29.65 -11.86
N SER A 2 -9.38 -30.24 -11.86
CA SER A 2 -10.39 -29.86 -12.85
C SER A 2 -10.83 -28.44 -12.52
N LEU A 3 -10.72 -27.53 -13.49
CA LEU A 3 -11.26 -26.19 -13.32
C LEU A 3 -12.80 -26.34 -13.36
N LEU A 4 -13.49 -25.68 -12.43
CA LEU A 4 -14.98 -25.62 -12.39
C LEU A 4 -15.57 -24.91 -13.62
N VAL A 5 -14.73 -24.26 -14.44
CA VAL A 5 -15.08 -23.54 -15.67
C VAL A 5 -14.00 -23.79 -16.73
N ASP A 6 -14.40 -23.89 -17.99
CA ASP A 6 -13.48 -24.16 -19.10
C ASP A 6 -12.49 -23.00 -19.37
N ASN A 7 -12.91 -21.76 -19.12
CA ASN A 7 -12.04 -20.59 -19.22
C ASN A 7 -12.13 -19.69 -17.98
N PRO A 8 -11.17 -19.79 -17.04
CA PRO A 8 -11.16 -18.96 -15.83
C PRO A 8 -10.76 -17.50 -16.10
N ILE A 9 -10.15 -17.18 -17.25
CA ILE A 9 -9.63 -15.83 -17.55
C ILE A 9 -10.64 -15.08 -18.42
N LEU A 10 -11.32 -14.09 -17.83
CA LEU A 10 -12.40 -13.33 -18.48
C LEU A 10 -12.01 -11.95 -19.01
N ASN A 11 -10.95 -11.34 -18.47
CA ASN A 11 -10.62 -9.93 -18.68
C ASN A 11 -9.14 -9.75 -19.04
N SER A 12 -8.86 -8.69 -19.81
CA SER A 12 -7.50 -8.20 -20.03
C SER A 12 -6.90 -7.65 -18.73
N PRO A 13 -5.61 -7.88 -18.44
CA PRO A 13 -4.95 -7.30 -17.27
C PRO A 13 -4.69 -5.79 -17.40
N PHE A 14 -4.83 -5.23 -18.61
CA PHE A 14 -4.52 -3.82 -18.90
C PHE A 14 -5.75 -2.90 -18.88
N GLU A 15 -6.95 -3.47 -18.89
CA GLU A 15 -8.22 -2.74 -18.93
C GLU A 15 -9.02 -2.93 -17.64
N GLU A 16 -9.99 -2.05 -17.41
CA GLU A 16 -10.92 -2.21 -16.31
C GLU A 16 -11.72 -3.53 -16.49
N PRO A 17 -11.79 -4.41 -15.47
CA PRO A 17 -12.55 -5.65 -15.57
C PRO A 17 -14.02 -5.39 -15.87
N ARG A 18 -14.57 -6.12 -16.84
CA ARG A 18 -15.95 -5.98 -17.31
C ARG A 18 -16.82 -7.19 -16.98
N ARG A 19 -16.23 -8.31 -16.60
CA ARG A 19 -16.96 -9.54 -16.27
C ARG A 19 -16.32 -10.25 -15.09
N TYR A 20 -17.09 -11.03 -14.34
CA TYR A 20 -16.55 -11.88 -13.27
C TYR A 20 -17.39 -13.13 -13.06
N TRP A 21 -16.75 -14.18 -12.55
CA TRP A 21 -17.45 -15.36 -12.05
C TRP A 21 -17.97 -15.08 -10.64
N ALA A 22 -19.29 -15.17 -10.47
CA ALA A 22 -19.96 -15.22 -9.18
C ALA A 22 -20.22 -16.68 -8.81
N TYR A 23 -20.13 -17.03 -7.53
CA TYR A 23 -20.52 -18.35 -7.06
C TYR A 23 -21.91 -18.23 -6.43
N GLU A 24 -22.89 -18.88 -7.05
CA GLU A 24 -24.28 -18.95 -6.57
C GLU A 24 -24.64 -20.42 -6.44
N GLU A 25 -25.08 -20.83 -5.25
CA GLU A 25 -25.45 -22.23 -4.94
C GLU A 25 -24.36 -23.26 -5.31
N GLY A 26 -23.08 -22.86 -5.21
CA GLY A 26 -21.94 -23.71 -5.55
C GLY A 26 -21.62 -23.80 -7.05
N GLN A 27 -22.37 -23.11 -7.92
CA GLN A 27 -22.10 -23.05 -9.36
C GLN A 27 -21.53 -21.69 -9.79
N PRO A 28 -20.56 -21.68 -10.73
CA PRO A 28 -19.99 -20.44 -11.27
C PRO A 28 -20.95 -19.82 -12.31
N VAL A 29 -21.51 -18.66 -11.99
CA VAL A 29 -22.36 -17.86 -12.87
C VAL A 29 -21.57 -16.67 -13.41
N LEU A 30 -21.60 -16.45 -14.72
CA LEU A 30 -20.96 -15.31 -15.35
C LEU A 30 -21.80 -14.04 -15.12
N LYS A 31 -21.22 -13.02 -14.51
CA LYS A 31 -21.86 -11.71 -14.33
C LYS A 31 -21.11 -10.61 -15.08
N GLU A 32 -21.89 -9.68 -15.63
CA GLU A 32 -21.41 -8.44 -16.23
C GLU A 32 -21.05 -7.40 -15.16
N GLY A 33 -20.12 -6.52 -15.51
CA GLY A 33 -19.55 -5.52 -14.63
C GLY A 33 -18.29 -5.97 -13.87
N ARG A 34 -17.80 -5.07 -13.03
CA ARG A 34 -16.64 -5.33 -12.16
C ARG A 34 -17.11 -5.96 -10.86
N ARG A 35 -16.43 -7.03 -10.42
CA ARG A 35 -16.68 -7.64 -9.11
C ARG A 35 -16.60 -6.61 -7.97
N PRO A 36 -17.64 -6.48 -7.13
CA PRO A 36 -17.58 -5.64 -5.94
C PRO A 36 -16.44 -6.04 -5.01
N ALA A 37 -15.79 -5.07 -4.38
CA ALA A 37 -14.86 -5.34 -3.29
C ALA A 37 -15.64 -5.88 -2.10
N GLY A 38 -15.15 -6.96 -1.50
CA GLY A 38 -15.77 -7.63 -0.37
C GLY A 38 -14.94 -8.84 0.05
N TYR A 39 -15.40 -9.53 1.10
CA TYR A 39 -14.83 -10.79 1.56
C TYR A 39 -15.96 -11.76 1.91
N TYR A 40 -15.68 -13.06 1.85
CA TYR A 40 -16.61 -14.08 2.29
C TYR A 40 -16.32 -14.42 3.75
N LEU A 41 -17.37 -14.39 4.59
CA LEU A 41 -17.31 -14.93 5.94
C LEU A 41 -17.77 -16.38 5.94
N LYS A 42 -16.95 -17.27 6.50
CA LYS A 42 -17.41 -18.59 6.91
C LYS A 42 -18.04 -18.47 8.28
N ALA A 43 -19.34 -18.68 8.39
CA ALA A 43 -20.02 -18.72 9.67
C ALA A 43 -19.41 -19.82 10.56
N ARG A 44 -18.68 -19.44 11.61
CA ARG A 44 -18.28 -20.36 12.68
C ARG A 44 -19.51 -20.64 13.56
N ARG A 45 -20.34 -21.63 13.20
CA ARG A 45 -21.26 -22.22 14.18
C ARG A 45 -20.57 -23.39 14.88
N ARG A 46 -20.44 -23.30 16.21
CA ARG A 46 -20.12 -24.45 17.08
C ARG A 46 -21.42 -25.25 17.25
N GLY A 47 -21.56 -26.37 16.52
CA GLY A 47 -22.67 -27.32 16.71
C GLY A 47 -22.54 -28.55 15.81
N PRO A 48 -23.09 -29.72 16.20
CA PRO A 48 -22.85 -31.02 15.56
C PRO A 48 -23.71 -31.29 14.31
N GLN A 49 -24.16 -30.25 13.59
CA GLN A 49 -24.91 -30.41 12.34
C GLN A 49 -24.08 -29.84 11.19
N MET A 50 -23.48 -30.75 10.41
CA MET A 50 -22.82 -30.43 9.16
C MET A 50 -23.84 -30.09 8.07
N ALA A 51 -23.35 -29.29 7.12
CA ALA A 51 -23.81 -29.14 5.74
C ALA A 51 -24.97 -28.15 5.49
N MET A 52 -24.64 -26.85 5.51
CA MET A 52 -24.54 -26.01 4.30
C MET A 52 -23.81 -24.72 4.70
N LEU A 53 -22.54 -24.62 4.31
CA LEU A 53 -21.73 -23.43 4.56
C LEU A 53 -22.14 -22.35 3.55
N GLU A 54 -23.19 -21.60 3.84
CA GLU A 54 -23.45 -20.36 3.09
C GLU A 54 -22.31 -19.38 3.38
N GLU A 55 -21.42 -19.20 2.40
CA GLU A 55 -20.41 -18.15 2.43
C GLU A 55 -21.10 -16.81 2.20
N GLU A 56 -21.38 -16.08 3.28
CA GLU A 56 -21.99 -14.75 3.18
C GLU A 56 -20.95 -13.76 2.62
N PHE A 57 -21.30 -13.08 1.54
CA PHE A 57 -20.48 -12.03 0.94
C PHE A 57 -20.71 -10.72 1.67
N VAL A 58 -19.68 -10.22 2.36
CA VAL A 58 -19.71 -8.91 3.00
C VAL A 58 -19.04 -7.88 2.07
N PRO A 59 -19.79 -6.91 1.53
CA PRO A 59 -19.21 -5.87 0.68
C PRO A 59 -18.37 -4.87 1.49
N LEU A 60 -17.38 -4.29 0.82
CA LEU A 60 -16.60 -3.17 1.34
C LEU A 60 -17.11 -1.86 0.73
N ASP A 61 -18.21 -1.34 1.27
CA ASP A 61 -18.96 -0.22 0.69
C ASP A 61 -18.10 1.04 0.48
N LEU A 62 -17.25 1.38 1.46
CA LEU A 62 -16.33 2.51 1.35
C LEU A 62 -15.37 2.34 0.16
N VAL A 63 -14.85 1.13 -0.05
CA VAL A 63 -13.93 0.84 -1.16
C VAL A 63 -14.65 0.91 -2.50
N ASN A 64 -15.87 0.36 -2.57
CA ASN A 64 -16.68 0.42 -3.79
C ASN A 64 -17.04 1.88 -4.15
N THR A 65 -17.45 2.67 -3.16
CA THR A 65 -17.72 4.10 -3.33
C THR A 65 -16.49 4.87 -3.83
N ILE A 66 -15.31 4.62 -3.24
CA ILE A 66 -14.06 5.26 -3.68
C ILE A 66 -13.73 4.88 -5.13
N ARG A 67 -13.91 3.61 -5.53
CA ARG A 67 -13.68 3.17 -6.92
C ARG A 67 -14.55 3.94 -7.92
N GLU A 68 -15.83 4.12 -7.61
CA GLU A 68 -16.76 4.90 -8.44
C GLU A 68 -16.34 6.36 -8.55
N ARG A 69 -15.98 6.99 -7.42
CA ARG A 69 -15.52 8.39 -7.36
C ARG A 69 -14.24 8.58 -8.16
N VAL A 70 -13.26 7.70 -8.00
CA VAL A 70 -11.99 7.74 -8.73
C VAL A 70 -12.21 7.50 -10.22
N LYS A 71 -13.14 6.62 -10.61
CA LYS A 71 -13.51 6.42 -12.02
C LYS A 71 -14.10 7.70 -12.63
N ALA A 72 -15.03 8.35 -11.94
CA ALA A 72 -15.60 9.62 -12.42
C ALA A 72 -14.54 10.74 -12.47
N TRP A 73 -13.67 10.82 -11.47
CA TRP A 73 -12.56 11.77 -11.42
C TRP A 73 -11.54 11.56 -12.56
N ARG A 74 -11.22 10.30 -12.87
CA ARG A 74 -10.39 9.90 -14.02
C ARG A 74 -11.00 10.35 -15.34
N GLN A 75 -12.30 10.12 -15.54
CA GLN A 75 -13.03 10.51 -16.76
C GLN A 75 -13.05 12.03 -16.99
N ARG A 76 -13.03 12.82 -15.91
CA ARG A 76 -12.93 14.29 -15.97
C ARG A 76 -11.49 14.81 -16.15
N GLY A 77 -10.50 13.94 -16.34
CA GLY A 77 -9.11 14.35 -16.59
C GLY A 77 -8.36 14.80 -15.33
N TYR A 78 -8.66 14.21 -14.18
CA TYR A 78 -7.94 14.42 -12.92
C TYR A 78 -7.96 15.90 -12.44
N PRO A 79 -9.13 16.47 -12.13
CA PRO A 79 -9.21 17.81 -11.58
C PRO A 79 -8.53 17.90 -10.19
N GLY A 80 -7.87 19.02 -9.92
CA GLY A 80 -7.27 19.33 -8.61
C GLY A 80 -5.86 18.79 -8.34
N VAL A 81 -5.27 18.01 -9.26
CA VAL A 81 -3.89 17.51 -9.11
C VAL A 81 -2.84 18.56 -9.47
N THR A 82 -1.64 18.43 -8.94
CA THR A 82 -0.49 19.26 -9.36
C THR A 82 -0.14 19.01 -10.85
N PRO A 83 0.53 19.97 -11.52
CA PRO A 83 1.01 19.79 -12.89
C PRO A 83 1.90 18.56 -13.04
N LEU A 84 2.75 18.29 -12.05
CA LEU A 84 3.64 17.14 -12.07
C LEU A 84 2.89 15.82 -11.90
N THR A 85 1.91 15.76 -10.99
CA THR A 85 1.04 14.59 -10.85
C THR A 85 0.27 14.33 -12.14
N ARG A 86 -0.24 15.37 -12.82
CA ARG A 86 -0.89 15.23 -14.12
C ARG A 86 0.07 14.65 -15.17
N GLN A 87 1.31 15.12 -15.20
CA GLN A 87 2.32 14.59 -16.12
C GLN A 87 2.61 13.11 -15.85
N LEU A 88 2.73 12.70 -14.59
CA LEU A 88 2.91 11.29 -14.21
C LEU A 88 1.71 10.42 -14.58
N LEU A 89 0.49 10.91 -14.31
CA LEU A 89 -0.75 10.22 -14.69
C LEU A 89 -0.85 10.06 -16.21
N ASN A 90 -0.62 11.11 -16.98
CA ASN A 90 -0.62 11.03 -18.45
C ASN A 90 0.45 10.06 -18.95
N HIS A 91 1.64 10.09 -18.33
CA HIS A 91 2.73 9.18 -18.66
C HIS A 91 2.34 7.72 -18.41
N TRP A 92 1.73 7.38 -17.28
CA TRP A 92 1.30 6.02 -16.94
C TRP A 92 0.12 5.52 -17.77
N ASN A 93 -0.75 6.43 -18.19
CA ASN A 93 -1.94 6.12 -18.98
C ASN A 93 -1.70 6.17 -20.50
N SER A 94 -0.51 6.57 -20.96
CA SER A 94 -0.20 6.66 -22.38
C SER A 94 -0.32 5.29 -23.08
N PRO A 95 -1.10 5.19 -24.19
CA PRO A 95 -1.25 3.95 -24.94
C PRO A 95 0.02 3.56 -25.71
N GLU A 96 0.92 4.53 -25.96
CA GLU A 96 2.16 4.38 -26.73
C GLU A 96 3.32 3.80 -25.91
N ARG A 97 3.12 3.55 -24.61
CA ARG A 97 4.14 2.93 -23.78
C ARG A 97 4.45 1.52 -24.30
N GLU A 98 5.73 1.27 -24.53
CA GLU A 98 6.24 -0.08 -24.85
C GLU A 98 5.82 -1.09 -23.77
N ARG A 99 5.95 -0.71 -22.49
CA ARG A 99 5.55 -1.52 -21.33
C ARG A 99 4.28 -0.94 -20.71
N LYS A 100 3.14 -1.51 -21.09
CA LYS A 100 1.83 -1.17 -20.52
C LYS A 100 1.75 -1.60 -19.07
N LEU A 101 1.29 -0.70 -18.20
CA LEU A 101 1.03 -1.01 -16.80
C LEU A 101 -0.31 -1.73 -16.67
N PHE A 102 -0.41 -2.66 -15.72
CA PHE A 102 -1.67 -3.31 -15.43
C PHE A 102 -2.69 -2.31 -14.89
N PHE A 103 -3.97 -2.56 -15.16
CA PHE A 103 -5.04 -1.71 -14.68
C PHE A 103 -5.02 -1.58 -13.15
N CYS A 104 -4.80 -2.69 -12.44
CA CYS A 104 -4.71 -2.69 -10.98
C CYS A 104 -3.54 -1.85 -10.43
N GLN A 105 -2.44 -1.72 -11.17
CA GLN A 105 -1.30 -0.89 -10.78
C GLN A 105 -1.64 0.60 -10.93
N ARG A 106 -2.20 0.96 -12.09
CA ARG A 106 -2.65 2.33 -12.40
C ARG A 106 -3.71 2.78 -11.40
N GLU A 107 -4.71 1.95 -11.17
CA GLU A 107 -5.80 2.26 -10.25
C GLU A 107 -5.31 2.40 -8.80
N ALA A 108 -4.41 1.54 -8.34
CA ALA A 108 -3.86 1.66 -6.99
C ALA A 108 -3.14 3.01 -6.79
N ALA A 109 -2.33 3.43 -7.76
CA ALA A 109 -1.67 4.74 -7.72
C ALA A 109 -2.68 5.89 -7.78
N GLU A 110 -3.67 5.82 -8.67
CA GLU A 110 -4.72 6.84 -8.81
C GLU A 110 -5.57 7.00 -7.55
N ILE A 111 -5.94 5.91 -6.89
CA ILE A 111 -6.69 5.99 -5.62
C ILE A 111 -5.86 6.71 -4.57
N LEU A 112 -4.58 6.37 -4.41
CA LEU A 112 -3.70 7.04 -3.45
C LEU A 112 -3.52 8.53 -3.77
N ILE A 113 -3.36 8.87 -5.04
CA ILE A 113 -3.29 10.26 -5.51
C ILE A 113 -4.60 10.99 -5.19
N TRP A 114 -5.75 10.41 -5.53
CA TRP A 114 -7.05 11.00 -5.29
C TRP A 114 -7.29 11.26 -3.79
N LEU A 115 -6.93 10.30 -2.93
CA LEU A 115 -7.05 10.45 -1.48
C LEU A 115 -6.28 11.67 -0.95
N VAL A 116 -5.08 11.91 -1.47
CA VAL A 116 -4.18 12.99 -1.00
C VAL A 116 -4.45 14.33 -1.70
N GLU A 117 -4.62 14.34 -3.02
CA GLU A 117 -4.67 15.56 -3.83
C GLU A 117 -6.07 16.03 -4.21
N ALA A 118 -7.08 15.15 -4.25
CA ALA A 118 -8.42 15.57 -4.66
C ALA A 118 -8.97 16.65 -3.71
N SER A 119 -9.83 17.51 -4.25
CA SER A 119 -10.44 18.58 -3.47
C SER A 119 -11.34 18.01 -2.36
N PRO A 120 -11.60 18.77 -1.28
CA PRO A 120 -12.54 18.35 -0.25
C PRO A 120 -13.94 18.03 -0.80
N ALA A 121 -14.39 18.74 -1.84
CA ALA A 121 -15.67 18.50 -2.50
C ALA A 121 -15.74 17.11 -3.17
N GLU A 122 -14.65 16.67 -3.81
CA GLU A 122 -14.58 15.32 -4.39
C GLU A 122 -14.70 14.22 -3.33
N LYS A 123 -14.19 14.49 -2.12
CA LYS A 123 -14.16 13.58 -0.98
C LYS A 123 -15.40 13.71 -0.07
N GLN A 124 -16.40 14.49 -0.46
CA GLN A 124 -17.59 14.69 0.35
C GLN A 124 -18.29 13.35 0.64
N GLY A 125 -18.59 13.09 1.92
CA GLY A 125 -19.21 11.86 2.39
C GLY A 125 -18.25 10.69 2.59
N ILE A 126 -16.95 10.85 2.29
CA ILE A 126 -15.93 9.82 2.50
C ILE A 126 -15.14 10.16 3.77
N SER A 127 -15.41 9.40 4.83
CA SER A 127 -14.67 9.46 6.08
C SER A 127 -13.75 8.25 6.19
N ILE A 128 -12.46 8.50 6.37
CA ILE A 128 -11.45 7.46 6.52
C ILE A 128 -11.08 7.36 7.99
N PRO A 129 -11.23 6.18 8.61
CA PRO A 129 -10.92 6.00 10.01
C PRO A 129 -9.43 6.30 10.27
N LYS A 130 -9.17 6.97 11.37
CA LYS A 130 -7.81 7.23 11.86
C LYS A 130 -7.50 6.26 12.99
N ASP A 131 -6.27 5.76 13.02
CA ASP A 131 -5.75 4.93 14.11
C ASP A 131 -4.59 5.65 14.78
N ASN A 132 -4.81 6.08 16.03
CA ASN A 132 -3.92 6.93 16.83
C ASN A 132 -3.50 8.22 16.10
N GLY A 133 -4.46 8.91 15.50
CA GLY A 133 -4.22 10.17 14.79
C GLY A 133 -3.64 10.02 13.37
N PHE A 134 -3.23 8.82 12.98
CA PHE A 134 -2.69 8.54 11.64
C PHE A 134 -3.76 7.94 10.72
N THR A 135 -3.81 8.44 9.48
CA THR A 135 -4.53 7.77 8.40
C THR A 135 -3.60 6.77 7.73
N ARG A 136 -3.94 5.49 7.76
CA ARG A 136 -3.16 4.42 7.12
C ARG A 136 -3.90 3.92 5.89
N TYR A 137 -3.21 3.85 4.75
CA TYR A 137 -3.75 3.29 3.53
C TYR A 137 -3.15 1.91 3.26
N VAL A 138 -3.99 0.95 2.87
CA VAL A 138 -3.58 -0.41 2.55
C VAL A 138 -3.95 -0.73 1.12
N CYS A 139 -2.94 -1.05 0.30
CA CYS A 139 -3.13 -1.58 -1.04
C CYS A 139 -3.09 -3.11 -1.01
N LYS A 140 -4.27 -3.76 -0.96
CA LYS A 140 -4.36 -5.22 -1.08
C LYS A 140 -4.28 -5.62 -2.55
N MET A 141 -3.19 -6.29 -2.93
CA MET A 141 -2.91 -6.69 -4.30
C MET A 141 -2.60 -8.18 -4.39
N ALA A 142 -2.97 -8.83 -5.50
CA ALA A 142 -2.65 -10.24 -5.71
C ALA A 142 -1.15 -10.45 -5.96
N THR A 143 -0.61 -11.59 -5.54
CA THR A 143 0.78 -11.97 -5.84
C THR A 143 1.02 -11.96 -7.35
N GLY A 144 2.13 -11.39 -7.80
CA GLY A 144 2.45 -11.27 -9.22
C GLY A 144 1.79 -10.09 -9.95
N SER A 145 0.84 -9.37 -9.32
CA SER A 145 0.22 -8.17 -9.93
C SER A 145 1.13 -6.94 -9.98
N GLY A 146 2.34 -7.02 -9.41
CA GLY A 146 3.33 -5.95 -9.44
C GLY A 146 3.20 -4.92 -8.32
N LYS A 147 3.00 -5.35 -7.06
CA LYS A 147 2.99 -4.46 -5.88
C LYS A 147 4.18 -3.50 -5.84
N THR A 148 5.37 -3.98 -6.17
CA THR A 148 6.61 -3.19 -6.17
C THR A 148 6.62 -2.13 -7.26
N VAL A 149 5.93 -2.36 -8.39
CA VAL A 149 5.74 -1.34 -9.43
C VAL A 149 4.91 -0.18 -8.87
N VAL A 150 3.82 -0.48 -8.15
CA VAL A 150 2.99 0.53 -7.48
C VAL A 150 3.78 1.29 -6.42
N MET A 151 4.61 0.61 -5.64
CA MET A 151 5.52 1.28 -4.68
C MET A 151 6.41 2.30 -5.40
N GLY A 152 7.02 1.92 -6.54
CA GLY A 152 7.81 2.84 -7.37
C GLY A 152 6.99 4.02 -7.91
N MET A 153 5.76 3.79 -8.37
CA MET A 153 4.87 4.87 -8.83
C MET A 153 4.56 5.87 -7.71
N VAL A 154 4.24 5.38 -6.51
CA VAL A 154 3.93 6.21 -5.33
C VAL A 154 5.17 6.98 -4.88
N ILE A 155 6.33 6.35 -4.85
CA ILE A 155 7.59 7.00 -4.48
C ILE A 155 7.93 8.11 -5.48
N ALA A 156 7.85 7.82 -6.78
CA ALA A 156 8.10 8.83 -7.81
C ALA A 156 7.15 10.03 -7.67
N TRP A 157 5.86 9.76 -7.49
CA TRP A 157 4.84 10.79 -7.25
C TRP A 157 5.16 11.66 -6.02
N GLN A 158 5.51 11.04 -4.90
CA GLN A 158 5.78 11.74 -3.64
C GLN A 158 7.06 12.58 -3.73
N VAL A 159 8.18 11.96 -4.09
CA VAL A 159 9.49 12.61 -4.10
C VAL A 159 9.54 13.75 -5.12
N LEU A 160 9.10 13.50 -6.35
CA LEU A 160 9.17 14.51 -7.40
C LEU A 160 8.26 15.70 -7.10
N ASN A 161 7.06 15.49 -6.55
CA ASN A 161 6.18 16.60 -6.16
C ASN A 161 6.78 17.41 -5.00
N LYS A 162 7.37 16.74 -4.01
CA LYS A 162 8.01 17.43 -2.89
C LYS A 162 9.19 18.29 -3.33
N LEU A 163 10.00 17.78 -4.27
CA LEU A 163 11.12 18.54 -4.85
C LEU A 163 10.65 19.70 -5.74
N ALA A 164 9.53 19.54 -6.44
CA ALA A 164 8.93 20.61 -7.23
C ALA A 164 8.32 21.71 -6.33
N ASN A 165 7.69 21.33 -5.22
CA ASN A 165 7.03 22.23 -4.27
C ASN A 165 7.42 21.92 -2.82
N PRO A 166 8.58 22.42 -2.34
CA PRO A 166 9.10 22.10 -1.00
C PRO A 166 8.17 22.48 0.16
N GLN A 167 7.31 23.49 -0.02
CA GLN A 167 6.36 23.95 1.00
C GLN A 167 5.12 23.06 1.13
N ASP A 168 4.82 22.22 0.13
CA ASP A 168 3.66 21.35 0.17
C ASP A 168 3.89 20.18 1.13
N ARG A 169 3.09 20.11 2.20
CA ARG A 169 3.18 19.09 3.24
C ARG A 169 2.48 17.78 2.85
N ARG A 170 1.73 17.76 1.75
CA ARG A 170 1.10 16.53 1.24
C ARG A 170 2.11 15.53 0.70
N PHE A 171 3.32 16.00 0.36
CA PHE A 171 4.35 15.20 -0.28
C PHE A 171 5.60 15.05 0.59
N SER A 172 6.35 13.97 0.33
CA SER A 172 7.57 13.63 1.02
C SER A 172 8.71 13.31 0.05
N ASP A 173 9.91 13.80 0.35
CA ASP A 173 11.16 13.43 -0.32
C ASP A 173 12.00 12.47 0.54
N ALA A 174 11.45 11.96 1.64
CA ALA A 174 12.09 11.01 2.55
C ALA A 174 11.27 9.72 2.61
N VAL A 175 11.83 8.63 2.08
CA VAL A 175 11.14 7.37 1.86
C VAL A 175 11.71 6.29 2.78
N LEU A 176 10.87 5.76 3.65
CA LEU A 176 11.17 4.60 4.51
C LEU A 176 10.44 3.37 3.99
N LEU A 177 11.20 2.41 3.48
CA LEU A 177 10.74 1.10 3.05
C LEU A 177 10.98 0.08 4.17
N VAL A 178 9.92 -0.51 4.68
CA VAL A 178 9.97 -1.51 5.75
C VAL A 178 9.67 -2.89 5.16
N CYS A 179 10.50 -3.88 5.46
CA CYS A 179 10.34 -5.25 4.98
C CYS A 179 10.47 -6.29 6.10
N PRO A 180 9.88 -7.49 5.95
CA PRO A 180 9.88 -8.52 7.00
C PRO A 180 11.23 -9.23 7.19
N ASN A 181 12.02 -9.39 6.12
CA ASN A 181 13.27 -10.16 6.12
C ASN A 181 14.32 -9.57 5.16
N LEU A 182 15.57 -10.03 5.30
CA LEU A 182 16.71 -9.54 4.51
C LEU A 182 16.59 -9.88 3.02
N THR A 183 16.00 -11.02 2.66
CA THR A 183 15.78 -11.40 1.26
C THR A 183 14.85 -10.41 0.55
N ILE A 184 13.76 -9.99 1.20
CA ILE A 184 12.87 -8.97 0.66
C ILE A 184 13.58 -7.61 0.63
N ARG A 185 14.41 -7.29 1.63
CA ARG A 185 15.24 -6.08 1.63
C ARG A 185 16.11 -5.96 0.38
N GLU A 186 16.71 -7.06 -0.06
CA GLU A 186 17.52 -7.12 -1.28
C GLU A 186 16.65 -6.95 -2.54
N ARG A 187 15.47 -7.56 -2.58
CA ARG A 187 14.52 -7.39 -3.70
C ARG A 187 14.01 -5.96 -3.82
N LEU A 188 13.81 -5.26 -2.70
CA LEU A 188 13.36 -3.86 -2.70
C LEU A 188 14.44 -2.87 -3.15
N GLN A 189 15.71 -3.28 -3.28
CA GLN A 189 16.78 -2.41 -3.81
C GLN A 189 16.48 -1.88 -5.21
N VAL A 190 15.63 -2.56 -5.97
CA VAL A 190 15.16 -2.12 -7.29
C VAL A 190 14.35 -0.81 -7.24
N LEU A 191 13.91 -0.38 -6.06
CA LEU A 191 13.23 0.89 -5.83
C LEU A 191 14.20 2.07 -5.58
N LEU A 192 15.51 1.82 -5.51
CA LEU A 192 16.52 2.86 -5.38
C LEU A 192 16.88 3.40 -6.77
N PRO A 193 16.70 4.70 -7.04
CA PRO A 193 16.84 5.26 -8.39
C PRO A 193 18.28 5.33 -8.92
N TRP A 194 19.29 5.10 -8.08
CA TRP A 194 20.71 5.02 -8.48
C TRP A 194 21.20 3.57 -8.69
N LYS A 195 20.38 2.56 -8.40
CA LYS A 195 20.77 1.16 -8.62
C LYS A 195 20.59 0.79 -10.09
N PRO A 196 21.51 0.00 -10.67
CA PRO A 196 21.33 -0.52 -12.01
C PRO A 196 20.12 -1.47 -12.03
N GLY A 197 19.33 -1.42 -13.11
CA GLY A 197 18.12 -2.24 -13.24
C GLY A 197 16.97 -1.82 -12.31
N ASN A 198 16.99 -0.58 -11.82
CA ASN A 198 15.90 -0.02 -11.03
C ASN A 198 14.57 -0.05 -11.80
N TYR A 199 13.47 -0.04 -11.06
CA TYR A 199 12.12 -0.16 -11.63
C TYR A 199 11.68 1.09 -12.39
N TYR A 200 12.25 2.27 -12.08
CA TYR A 200 11.91 3.51 -12.77
C TYR A 200 12.33 3.45 -14.24
N GLU A 201 13.51 2.89 -14.54
CA GLU A 201 13.96 2.64 -15.90
C GLU A 201 13.30 1.39 -16.48
N LYS A 202 13.34 0.25 -15.75
CA LYS A 202 12.84 -1.04 -16.25
C LYS A 202 11.36 -0.99 -16.65
N PHE A 203 10.53 -0.26 -15.92
CA PHE A 203 9.10 -0.13 -16.25
C PHE A 203 8.75 1.25 -16.78
N ALA A 204 9.76 2.08 -17.09
CA ALA A 204 9.61 3.46 -17.53
C ALA A 204 8.64 4.25 -16.62
N LEU A 205 8.73 4.14 -15.29
CA LEU A 205 7.74 4.70 -14.36
C LEU A 205 7.74 6.23 -14.29
N ILE A 206 8.78 6.87 -14.78
CA ILE A 206 8.90 8.33 -14.80
C ILE A 206 9.20 8.83 -16.23
N PRO A 207 8.79 10.06 -16.58
CA PRO A 207 9.20 10.72 -17.81
C PRO A 207 10.74 10.84 -17.92
N ARG A 208 11.24 10.95 -19.15
CA ARG A 208 12.68 11.17 -19.41
C ARG A 208 13.16 12.45 -18.70
N GLY A 209 14.38 12.41 -18.16
CA GLY A 209 14.99 13.54 -17.43
C GLY A 209 14.53 13.71 -15.98
N MET A 210 13.55 12.94 -15.49
CA MET A 210 13.13 13.03 -14.08
C MET A 210 13.92 12.12 -13.13
N LEU A 211 14.74 11.20 -13.66
CA LEU A 211 15.48 10.24 -12.84
C LEU A 211 16.50 10.94 -11.93
N GLU A 212 17.25 11.90 -12.47
CA GLU A 212 18.22 12.69 -11.70
C GLU A 212 17.55 13.47 -10.57
N ARG A 213 16.35 14.02 -10.82
CA ARG A 213 15.55 14.66 -9.77
C ARG A 213 15.11 13.66 -8.72
N LEU A 214 14.63 12.48 -9.12
CA LEU A 214 14.19 11.44 -8.19
C LEU A 214 15.34 10.96 -7.27
N GLN A 215 16.57 10.93 -7.78
CA GLN A 215 17.77 10.58 -7.01
C GLN A 215 18.10 11.55 -5.88
N GLN A 216 17.55 12.78 -5.89
CA GLN A 216 17.75 13.77 -4.82
C GLN A 216 16.95 13.42 -3.55
N GLY A 217 15.97 12.53 -3.63
CA GLY A 217 15.24 12.03 -2.47
C GLY A 217 16.13 11.23 -1.51
N ARG A 218 15.71 11.12 -0.25
CA ARG A 218 16.34 10.26 0.76
C ARG A 218 15.57 8.95 0.84
N PHE A 219 16.27 7.82 0.73
CA PHE A 219 15.66 6.50 0.72
C PHE A 219 16.33 5.63 1.76
N GLN A 220 15.53 4.92 2.54
CA GLN A 220 16.01 3.95 3.50
C GLN A 220 15.20 2.66 3.38
N ILE A 221 15.88 1.53 3.22
CA ILE A 221 15.25 0.20 3.24
C ILE A 221 15.72 -0.51 4.50
N THR A 222 14.77 -0.87 5.37
CA THR A 222 15.05 -1.43 6.69
C THR A 222 14.15 -2.62 7.02
N ASN A 223 14.61 -3.46 7.96
CA ASN A 223 13.80 -4.54 8.52
C ASN A 223 13.06 -4.04 9.76
N TRP A 224 11.78 -4.42 9.93
CA TRP A 224 10.97 -4.06 11.09
C TRP A 224 11.58 -4.50 12.43
N HIS A 225 12.38 -5.56 12.49
CA HIS A 225 13.07 -5.99 13.72
C HIS A 225 13.95 -4.87 14.31
N LEU A 226 14.45 -3.97 13.47
CA LEU A 226 15.23 -2.81 13.92
C LEU A 226 14.38 -1.78 14.67
N PHE A 227 13.05 -1.85 14.60
CA PHE A 227 12.15 -0.97 15.34
C PHE A 227 11.88 -1.44 16.76
N GLN A 228 12.41 -2.58 17.18
CA GLN A 228 12.39 -2.94 18.60
C GLN A 228 13.26 -1.93 19.37
N PRO A 229 12.70 -1.22 20.38
CA PRO A 229 13.49 -0.39 21.26
C PRO A 229 14.56 -1.24 21.96
N LYS A 230 15.76 -0.68 22.10
CA LYS A 230 16.83 -1.38 22.82
C LYS A 230 16.78 -0.99 24.29
N ASP A 231 16.97 -1.97 25.16
CA ASP A 231 17.25 -1.73 26.56
C ASP A 231 18.49 -2.54 26.96
N ASP A 232 19.57 -1.80 27.21
CA ASP A 232 20.85 -2.39 27.59
C ASP A 232 20.99 -2.51 29.11
N SER A 233 19.94 -2.18 29.89
CA SER A 233 19.90 -2.23 31.36
C SER A 233 20.26 -3.61 31.94
N ARG A 234 19.80 -4.68 31.29
CA ARG A 234 20.06 -6.07 31.68
C ARG A 234 21.29 -6.68 30.97
N SER A 235 22.02 -5.91 30.17
CA SER A 235 23.19 -6.41 29.41
C SER A 235 24.45 -6.49 30.26
N ARG A 236 25.29 -7.52 30.05
CA ARG A 236 26.63 -7.66 30.70
C ARG A 236 27.71 -6.77 30.06
N SER A 237 27.31 -5.69 29.40
CA SER A 237 28.26 -4.79 28.73
C SER A 237 28.88 -3.82 29.72
N VAL A 238 30.13 -3.39 29.45
CA VAL A 238 30.88 -2.43 30.30
C VAL A 238 30.19 -1.05 30.36
N VAL A 239 29.34 -0.73 29.37
CA VAL A 239 28.60 0.53 29.30
C VAL A 239 27.11 0.24 29.17
N GLN A 240 26.38 0.35 30.29
CA GLN A 240 24.92 0.23 30.32
C GLN A 240 24.30 1.62 30.13
N ARG A 241 23.63 1.84 29.00
CA ARG A 241 22.98 3.13 28.68
C ARG A 241 21.52 3.21 29.16
N GLY A 242 20.98 2.13 29.69
CA GLY A 242 19.58 2.02 30.11
C GLY A 242 18.60 2.01 28.92
N PRO A 243 17.32 2.36 29.15
CA PRO A 243 16.29 2.33 28.13
C PRO A 243 16.57 3.38 27.04
N GLU A 244 16.40 2.98 25.78
CA GLU A 244 16.62 3.85 24.64
C GLU A 244 15.60 5.01 24.59
N SER A 245 16.08 6.26 24.64
CA SER A 245 15.24 7.44 24.43
C SER A 245 14.71 7.54 22.99
N ASP A 246 13.56 8.21 22.80
CA ASP A 246 12.95 8.43 21.47
C ASP A 246 13.92 9.05 20.45
N ALA A 247 14.74 10.00 20.89
CA ALA A 247 15.73 10.64 20.02
C ALA A 247 16.88 9.67 19.63
N ALA A 248 17.30 8.80 20.55
CA ALA A 248 18.28 7.76 20.26
C ALA A 248 17.70 6.69 19.33
N PHE A 249 16.46 6.27 19.57
CA PHE A 249 15.69 5.38 18.70
C PHE A 249 15.62 5.93 17.28
N CYS A 250 15.16 7.17 17.11
CA CYS A 250 15.04 7.79 15.78
C CYS A 250 16.39 7.88 15.07
N ARG A 251 17.47 8.29 15.75
CA ARG A 251 18.82 8.35 15.14
C ARG A 251 19.33 6.98 14.71
N ARG A 252 19.04 5.93 15.49
CA ARG A 252 19.42 4.55 15.17
C ARG A 252 18.61 4.02 14.00
N VAL A 253 17.31 4.24 14.02
CA VAL A 253 16.34 3.63 13.12
C VAL A 253 16.23 4.37 11.79
N LEU A 254 16.40 5.69 11.76
CA LEU A 254 16.21 6.55 10.58
C LEU A 254 17.53 7.12 10.05
N LYS A 255 18.63 6.38 10.22
CA LYS A 255 20.01 6.81 9.95
C LYS A 255 20.17 7.48 8.57
N GLU A 256 19.61 6.88 7.52
CA GLU A 256 19.75 7.37 6.13
C GLU A 256 18.81 8.54 5.82
N LEU A 257 17.75 8.72 6.61
CA LEU A 257 16.79 9.82 6.47
C LEU A 257 17.21 11.05 7.29
N GLY A 258 18.09 10.88 8.27
CA GLY A 258 18.64 11.96 9.09
C GLY A 258 17.55 12.75 9.80
N ASN A 259 17.57 14.08 9.64
CA ASN A 259 16.60 14.99 10.29
C ASN A 259 15.36 15.28 9.42
N LYS A 260 15.11 14.47 8.38
CA LYS A 260 13.94 14.65 7.53
C LYS A 260 12.66 14.45 8.33
N GLN A 261 11.72 15.37 8.13
CA GLN A 261 10.36 15.28 8.64
C GLN A 261 9.42 14.84 7.52
N ASN A 262 8.17 14.50 7.88
CA ASN A 262 7.13 14.09 6.94
C ASN A 262 7.56 12.90 6.06
N ILE A 263 7.81 11.76 6.69
CA ILE A 263 8.37 10.57 6.02
C ILE A 263 7.27 9.78 5.33
N LEU A 264 7.49 9.40 4.06
CA LEU A 264 6.69 8.39 3.38
C LEU A 264 7.10 7.00 3.87
N VAL A 265 6.23 6.38 4.66
CA VAL A 265 6.46 5.01 5.15
C VAL A 265 5.70 4.02 4.27
N ILE A 266 6.42 3.07 3.69
CA ILE A 266 5.84 1.98 2.91
C ILE A 266 6.23 0.66 3.58
N ASN A 267 5.23 -0.07 4.07
CA ASN A 267 5.40 -1.37 4.69
C ASN A 267 5.06 -2.49 3.69
N ASP A 268 6.07 -3.24 3.25
CA ASP A 268 5.84 -4.45 2.45
C ASP A 268 5.41 -5.61 3.34
N GLU A 269 4.38 -6.34 2.94
CA GLU A 269 3.73 -7.37 3.76
C GLU A 269 3.11 -6.83 5.06
N ALA A 270 2.42 -5.70 4.97
CA ALA A 270 1.77 -5.01 6.09
C ALA A 270 0.76 -5.86 6.89
N HIS A 271 0.35 -7.04 6.39
CA HIS A 271 -0.51 -7.96 7.12
C HIS A 271 0.18 -8.55 8.38
N HIS A 272 1.51 -8.45 8.47
CA HIS A 272 2.25 -8.77 9.70
C HIS A 272 2.16 -7.69 10.78
N ALA A 273 1.67 -6.49 10.45
CA ALA A 273 1.53 -5.37 11.39
C ALA A 273 0.13 -5.37 12.03
N TYR A 274 -0.20 -6.43 12.76
CA TYR A 274 -1.42 -6.49 13.57
C TYR A 274 -1.09 -6.23 15.04
N ARG A 275 -2.00 -5.54 15.74
CA ARG A 275 -2.01 -5.56 17.20
C ARG A 275 -2.70 -6.86 17.61
N PRO A 276 -2.19 -7.60 18.62
CA PRO A 276 -2.97 -8.65 19.26
C PRO A 276 -4.36 -8.10 19.59
N ALA A 277 -5.39 -8.92 19.43
CA ALA A 277 -6.71 -8.53 19.90
C ALA A 277 -6.59 -8.14 21.38
N PRO A 278 -7.17 -7.01 21.82
CA PRO A 278 -7.19 -6.68 23.23
C PRO A 278 -7.79 -7.88 23.96
N LEU A 279 -7.03 -8.40 24.92
CA LEU A 279 -7.50 -9.50 25.74
C LEU A 279 -8.73 -9.02 26.53
N PRO A 280 -9.75 -9.88 26.71
CA PRO A 280 -10.86 -9.58 27.62
C PRO A 280 -10.32 -9.11 28.97
N GLU A 281 -11.00 -8.15 29.62
CA GLU A 281 -10.59 -7.55 30.90
C GLU A 281 -10.20 -8.63 31.92
N GLU A 282 -10.99 -9.70 31.99
CA GLU A 282 -10.82 -10.87 32.86
C GLU A 282 -9.49 -11.62 32.66
N VAL A 283 -8.98 -11.65 31.42
CA VAL A 283 -7.69 -12.27 31.07
C VAL A 283 -6.55 -11.28 31.29
N ARG A 284 -6.83 -9.98 31.13
CA ARG A 284 -5.89 -8.87 31.35
C ARG A 284 -5.53 -8.70 32.82
N GLU A 285 -6.48 -8.91 33.73
CA GLU A 285 -6.26 -8.88 35.18
C GLU A 285 -5.43 -10.06 35.70
N GLN A 286 -5.35 -11.15 34.93
CA GLN A 286 -4.62 -12.37 35.29
C GLN A 286 -3.19 -12.39 34.74
N LEU A 287 -2.83 -11.46 33.86
CA LEU A 287 -1.49 -11.35 33.29
C LEU A 287 -0.63 -10.39 34.11
N SER A 288 0.58 -10.83 34.45
CA SER A 288 1.55 -9.96 35.13
C SER A 288 2.06 -8.88 34.18
N ALA A 289 2.60 -7.77 34.68
CA ALA A 289 3.06 -6.64 33.86
C ALA A 289 4.19 -6.99 32.84
N GLU A 290 4.75 -8.20 32.90
CA GLU A 290 5.74 -8.72 31.96
C GLU A 290 5.13 -9.65 30.87
N GLU A 291 3.82 -9.96 30.92
CA GLU A 291 3.07 -10.83 29.98
C GLU A 291 1.93 -10.09 29.25
#